data_AF-A0A1T4RR53-F1
#
_entry.id   AF-A0A1T4RR53-F1
#
_cell.length_a   1.000
_cell.length_b   1.000
_cell.length_c   1.000
_cell.angle_alpha   90.00
_cell.angle_beta   90.00
_cell.angle_gamma   90.00
#
_symmetry.space_group_name_H-M   'P 1'
#
loop_
_entity.id
_entity.type
_entity.pdbx_description
1 polymer ?
#
loop_
_entity_poly.entity_id
_entity_poly.type
_entity_poly.pdbx_seq_one_letter_code
_entity_poly.pdbx_strand_id
1 'polypeptide(L)'
;MIPGEALTENQQQQLLQLREQLVLFRTVSCRLAHEQISGITACNGADEDASSYHFQRDGLCRPELRKMTLGCAHTGANDRFCQLIDKAFATGLLNATISPSLTLNEIIVAIYKMDHEKGDLEKELAIARYNNHHETIRALEHELAELVTRHTNAISRLEKIRYGLMEQIDAAILPAKHHQSVPV
;
A
#
# COMPACT_ATOMS: atom_id res chain seq x y z
N MET A 1 25.98 10.96 -7.16
CA MET A 1 26.20 12.43 -7.18
C MET A 1 27.18 12.77 -6.07
N ILE A 2 28.20 13.58 -6.34
CA ILE A 2 29.12 14.06 -5.29
C ILE A 2 28.35 15.10 -4.45
N PRO A 3 28.39 15.05 -3.10
CA PRO A 3 27.80 16.10 -2.28
C PRO A 3 28.39 17.46 -2.68
N GLY A 4 27.57 18.35 -3.27
CA GLY A 4 27.96 19.72 -3.61
C GLY A 4 27.98 20.11 -5.09
N GLU A 5 27.71 19.21 -6.03
CA GLU A 5 27.48 19.60 -7.43
C GLU A 5 26.07 20.17 -7.62
N ALA A 6 25.97 21.35 -8.24
CA ALA A 6 24.69 21.94 -8.60
C ALA A 6 23.99 21.08 -9.66
N LEU A 7 22.68 20.86 -9.48
CA LEU A 7 21.85 20.20 -10.48
C LEU A 7 21.87 20.99 -11.79
N THR A 8 21.93 20.29 -12.92
CA THR A 8 21.66 20.91 -14.22
C THR A 8 20.18 21.31 -14.32
N GLU A 9 19.87 22.31 -15.16
CA GLU A 9 18.47 22.73 -15.42
C GLU A 9 17.59 21.54 -15.85
N ASN A 10 18.15 20.63 -16.65
CA ASN A 10 17.46 19.42 -17.10
C ASN A 10 17.11 18.48 -15.93
N GLN A 11 18.07 18.23 -15.01
CA GLN A 11 17.83 17.41 -13.82
C GLN A 11 16.81 18.06 -12.89
N GLN A 12 16.87 19.38 -12.71
CA GLN A 12 15.90 20.11 -11.90
C GLN A 12 14.48 19.98 -12.48
N GLN A 13 14.33 20.11 -13.81
CA GLN A 13 13.04 19.92 -14.48
C GLN A 13 12.53 18.47 -14.35
N GLN A 14 13.42 17.48 -14.45
CA GLN A 14 13.06 16.07 -14.25
C GLN A 14 12.60 15.79 -12.80
N LEU A 15 13.24 16.38 -11.80
CA LEU A 15 12.83 16.26 -10.40
C LEU A 15 11.45 16.90 -10.15
N LEU A 16 11.18 18.06 -10.75
CA LEU A 16 9.86 18.69 -10.67
C LEU A 16 8.76 17.80 -11.28
N GLN A 17 9.02 17.22 -12.46
CA GLN A 17 8.08 16.28 -13.10
C GLN A 17 7.86 15.01 -12.25
N LEU A 18 8.94 14.46 -11.69
CA LEU A 18 8.86 13.31 -10.79
C LEU A 18 7.99 13.63 -9.57
N ARG A 19 8.22 14.80 -8.95
CA ARG A 19 7.44 15.29 -7.81
C ARG A 19 5.96 15.40 -8.14
N GLU A 20 5.62 16.00 -9.27
CA GLU A 20 4.23 16.15 -9.73
C GLU A 20 3.54 14.80 -9.89
N GLN A 21 4.24 13.81 -10.46
CA GLN A 21 3.71 12.46 -10.63
C GLN A 21 3.53 11.73 -9.29
N LEU A 22 4.51 11.84 -8.37
CA LEU A 22 4.46 11.18 -7.07
C LEU A 22 3.35 11.73 -6.16
N VAL A 23 3.03 13.03 -6.25
CA VAL A 23 1.94 13.66 -5.49
C VAL A 23 0.56 13.07 -5.81
N LEU A 24 0.37 12.54 -7.02
CA LEU A 24 -0.90 11.92 -7.41
C LEU A 24 -1.17 10.62 -6.65
N PHE A 25 -0.13 9.97 -6.13
CA PHE A 25 -0.26 8.76 -5.34
C PHE A 25 -0.60 9.07 -3.90
N ARG A 26 -1.59 8.35 -3.37
CA ARG A 26 -2.06 8.49 -1.99
C ARG A 26 -2.14 7.14 -1.31
N THR A 27 -1.82 7.09 -0.04
CA THR A 27 -2.11 5.95 0.83
C THR A 27 -3.52 6.09 1.38
N VAL A 28 -4.32 5.02 1.30
CA VAL A 28 -5.65 4.97 1.91
C VAL A 28 -5.73 3.69 2.72
N SER A 29 -5.96 3.82 4.03
CA SER A 29 -6.26 2.63 4.84
C SER A 29 -7.71 2.25 4.62
N CYS A 30 -7.96 1.33 3.69
CA CYS A 30 -9.30 0.75 3.50
C CYS A 30 -9.69 -0.22 4.64
N ARG A 31 -8.76 -0.53 5.55
CA ARG A 31 -8.94 -1.54 6.61
C ARG A 31 -9.41 -2.90 6.04
N LEU A 32 -8.96 -3.21 4.81
CA LEU A 32 -9.35 -4.38 4.04
C LEU A 32 -10.88 -4.50 3.77
N ALA A 33 -11.63 -3.40 3.87
CA ALA A 33 -13.08 -3.38 3.64
C ALA A 33 -13.44 -3.32 2.14
N HIS A 34 -12.51 -3.62 1.22
CA HIS A 34 -12.76 -3.49 -0.23
C HIS A 34 -13.59 -4.62 -0.82
N GLU A 35 -13.71 -5.73 -0.09
CA GLU A 35 -14.64 -6.84 -0.33
C GLU A 35 -15.13 -7.34 1.03
N GLN A 36 -16.37 -7.82 1.10
CA GLN A 36 -16.94 -8.46 2.29
C GLN A 36 -17.91 -9.56 1.89
N ILE A 37 -18.05 -10.60 2.72
CA ILE A 37 -19.09 -11.62 2.55
C ILE A 37 -20.42 -11.06 3.09
N SER A 38 -21.41 -10.95 2.21
CA SER A 38 -22.74 -10.41 2.51
C SER A 38 -23.82 -11.48 2.66
N GLY A 39 -23.53 -12.71 2.20
CA GLY A 39 -24.45 -13.83 2.29
C GLY A 39 -23.74 -15.18 2.22
N ILE A 40 -24.37 -16.18 2.82
CA ILE A 40 -23.93 -17.57 2.78
C ILE A 40 -25.14 -18.46 2.48
N THR A 41 -24.95 -19.48 1.66
CA THR A 41 -25.97 -20.49 1.37
C THR A 41 -25.34 -21.86 1.37
N ALA A 42 -25.89 -22.80 2.14
CA ALA A 42 -25.42 -24.18 2.15
C ALA A 42 -25.83 -24.90 0.85
N CYS A 43 -24.90 -25.65 0.28
CA CYS A 43 -25.20 -26.58 -0.81
C CYS A 43 -25.88 -27.83 -0.26
N ASN A 44 -26.67 -28.53 -1.09
CA ASN A 44 -27.35 -29.76 -0.65
C ASN A 44 -26.33 -30.80 -0.16
N GLY A 45 -26.50 -31.26 1.08
CA GLY A 45 -25.58 -32.21 1.72
C GLY A 45 -24.36 -31.57 2.37
N ALA A 46 -24.43 -30.29 2.75
CA ALA A 46 -23.31 -29.56 3.33
C ALA A 46 -22.78 -30.19 4.64
N ASP A 47 -21.54 -30.66 4.58
CA ASP A 47 -20.68 -30.86 5.74
C ASP A 47 -20.06 -29.50 6.15
N GLU A 48 -19.38 -29.43 7.30
CA GLU A 48 -18.75 -28.19 7.82
C GLU A 48 -17.59 -27.64 6.97
N ASP A 49 -17.26 -28.26 5.83
CA ASP A 49 -16.21 -27.80 4.92
C ASP A 49 -16.65 -26.56 4.12
N ALA A 50 -15.73 -25.61 3.89
CA ALA A 50 -15.98 -24.37 3.16
C ALA A 50 -16.40 -24.61 1.70
N SER A 51 -16.01 -25.74 1.10
CA SER A 51 -16.43 -26.13 -0.25
C SER A 51 -17.94 -26.42 -0.36
N SER A 52 -18.60 -26.68 0.76
CA SER A 52 -20.03 -26.95 0.87
C SER A 52 -20.91 -25.69 0.87
N TYR A 53 -20.32 -24.50 0.80
CA TYR A 53 -21.04 -23.25 0.92
C TYR A 53 -20.82 -22.34 -0.30
N HIS A 54 -21.89 -21.67 -0.73
CA HIS A 54 -21.81 -20.54 -1.65
C HIS A 54 -21.76 -19.23 -0.85
N PHE A 55 -20.76 -18.39 -1.16
CA PHE A 55 -20.56 -17.10 -0.52
C PHE A 55 -20.89 -15.97 -1.50
N GLN A 56 -21.82 -15.09 -1.10
CA GLN A 56 -22.06 -13.83 -1.80
C GLN A 56 -21.06 -12.79 -1.29
N ARG A 57 -20.42 -12.06 -2.22
CA ARG A 57 -19.43 -11.02 -1.89
C ARG A 57 -19.85 -9.69 -2.49
N ASP A 58 -19.72 -8.63 -1.69
CA ASP A 58 -19.94 -7.25 -2.14
C ASP A 58 -18.59 -6.53 -2.25
N GLY A 59 -18.28 -5.99 -3.44
CA GLY A 59 -17.07 -5.21 -3.69
C GLY A 59 -17.32 -3.71 -3.52
N LEU A 60 -16.45 -3.03 -2.77
CA LEU A 60 -16.67 -1.63 -2.34
C LEU A 60 -15.71 -0.60 -2.97
N CYS A 61 -14.61 -1.01 -3.59
CA CYS A 61 -13.63 -0.04 -4.12
C CYS A 61 -14.00 0.52 -5.51
N ARG A 62 -14.34 1.81 -5.54
CA ARG A 62 -14.51 2.61 -6.76
C ARG A 62 -13.29 2.53 -7.69
N PRO A 63 -13.45 2.18 -8.99
CA PRO A 63 -12.34 2.03 -9.93
C PRO A 63 -11.43 3.26 -10.05
N GLU A 64 -11.98 4.47 -9.91
CA GLU A 64 -11.24 5.72 -10.00
C GLU A 64 -10.23 5.86 -8.87
N LEU A 65 -10.59 5.40 -7.66
CA LEU A 65 -9.72 5.45 -6.49
C LEU A 65 -8.55 4.47 -6.66
N ARG A 66 -8.80 3.28 -7.24
CA ARG A 66 -7.79 2.24 -7.48
C ARG A 66 -6.62 2.73 -8.34
N LYS A 67 -6.82 3.72 -9.21
CA LYS A 67 -5.75 4.25 -10.07
C LYS A 67 -4.70 5.10 -9.33
N MET A 68 -4.97 5.54 -8.11
CA MET A 68 -4.08 6.47 -7.38
C MET A 68 -3.76 5.99 -5.96
N THR A 69 -4.49 5.00 -5.48
CA THR A 69 -4.34 4.50 -4.12
C THR A 69 -3.25 3.44 -4.04
N LEU A 70 -2.22 3.72 -3.25
CA LEU A 70 -1.20 2.77 -2.83
C LEU A 70 -1.73 1.90 -1.69
N GLY A 71 -1.23 0.68 -1.61
CA GLY A 71 -1.55 -0.24 -0.52
C GLY A 71 -2.88 -0.97 -0.67
N CYS A 72 -3.40 -1.07 -1.90
CA CYS A 72 -4.42 -2.05 -2.25
C CYS A 72 -3.83 -3.03 -3.26
N ALA A 73 -3.99 -4.32 -3.00
CA ALA A 73 -3.52 -5.43 -3.84
C ALA A 73 -4.05 -5.38 -5.27
N HIS A 74 -5.26 -4.84 -5.46
CA HIS A 74 -5.98 -4.84 -6.73
C HIS A 74 -5.72 -3.62 -7.61
N THR A 75 -4.53 -3.02 -7.51
CA THR A 75 -4.22 -1.77 -8.20
C THR A 75 -2.87 -1.82 -8.92
N GLY A 76 -2.84 -1.39 -10.18
CA GLY A 76 -1.61 -1.06 -10.89
C GLY A 76 -1.00 0.28 -10.44
N ALA A 77 -1.48 0.87 -9.34
CA ALA A 77 -0.89 2.07 -8.75
C ALA A 77 0.43 1.74 -8.04
N ASN A 78 0.50 0.61 -7.34
CA ASN A 78 1.72 0.13 -6.68
C ASN A 78 2.88 -0.04 -7.69
N ASP A 79 2.64 -0.76 -8.80
CA ASP A 79 3.67 -1.02 -9.81
C ASP A 79 4.16 0.26 -10.47
N ARG A 80 3.25 1.17 -10.84
CA ARG A 80 3.62 2.46 -11.44
C ARG A 80 4.42 3.32 -10.48
N PHE A 81 4.10 3.29 -9.19
CA PHE A 81 4.86 4.00 -8.17
C PHE A 81 6.28 3.43 -8.03
N CYS A 82 6.43 2.10 -7.95
CA CYS A 82 7.73 1.45 -7.90
C CYS A 82 8.57 1.74 -9.15
N GLN A 83 7.99 1.64 -10.35
CA GLN A 83 8.67 1.96 -11.61
C GLN A 83 9.16 3.41 -11.67
N LEU A 84 8.35 4.35 -11.19
CA LEU A 84 8.70 5.77 -11.16
C LEU A 84 9.90 6.03 -10.24
N ILE A 85 9.92 5.37 -9.09
CA ILE A 85 11.04 5.42 -8.13
C ILE A 85 12.29 4.80 -8.75
N ASP A 86 12.20 3.57 -9.26
CA ASP A 86 13.36 2.88 -9.84
C ASP A 86 13.98 3.67 -10.99
N LYS A 87 13.14 4.31 -11.82
CA LYS A 87 13.62 5.22 -12.87
C LYS A 87 14.41 6.39 -12.29
N ALA A 88 13.93 7.04 -11.23
CA ALA A 88 14.60 8.16 -10.59
C ALA A 88 15.97 7.80 -10.00
N PHE A 89 16.09 6.60 -9.41
CA PHE A 89 17.37 6.09 -8.91
C PHE A 89 18.31 5.68 -10.06
N ALA A 90 17.79 5.03 -11.10
CA ALA A 90 18.59 4.62 -12.26
C ALA A 90 19.17 5.82 -13.04
N THR A 91 18.45 6.94 -13.09
CA THR A 91 18.93 8.20 -13.71
C THR A 91 19.81 9.02 -12.77
N GLY A 92 20.07 8.55 -11.54
CA GLY A 92 20.88 9.25 -10.55
C GLY A 92 20.24 10.56 -10.04
N LEU A 93 18.94 10.75 -10.22
CA LEU A 93 18.22 11.93 -9.72
C LEU A 93 18.09 11.89 -8.19
N LEU A 94 17.97 10.68 -7.63
CA LEU A 94 18.00 10.42 -6.19
C LEU A 94 19.22 9.57 -5.86
N ASN A 95 19.97 9.95 -4.82
CA ASN A 95 21.07 9.15 -4.31
C ASN A 95 20.65 8.44 -3.04
N ALA A 96 20.53 7.12 -3.12
CA ALA A 96 20.57 6.25 -1.95
C ALA A 96 21.38 5.02 -2.33
N THR A 97 22.06 4.45 -1.34
CA THR A 97 22.82 3.21 -1.52
C THR A 97 21.92 2.03 -1.90
N ILE A 98 20.62 2.11 -1.58
CA ILE A 98 19.61 1.08 -1.85
C ILE A 98 18.31 1.79 -2.31
N SER A 99 17.76 1.39 -3.46
CA SER A 99 16.43 1.84 -3.89
C SER A 99 15.36 1.35 -2.90
N PRO A 100 14.45 2.21 -2.43
CA PRO A 100 13.38 1.80 -1.52
C PRO A 100 12.34 0.88 -2.18
N SER A 101 12.43 0.62 -3.49
CA SER A 101 11.51 -0.24 -4.23
C SER A 101 11.44 -1.67 -3.70
N LEU A 102 12.54 -2.22 -3.21
CA LEU A 102 12.56 -3.54 -2.56
C LEU A 102 11.67 -3.55 -1.31
N THR A 103 11.87 -2.59 -0.41
CA THR A 103 11.05 -2.44 0.81
C THR A 103 9.59 -2.15 0.48
N LEU A 104 9.33 -1.35 -0.55
CA LEU A 104 7.97 -1.09 -1.04
C LEU A 104 7.30 -2.37 -1.52
N ASN A 105 7.98 -3.15 -2.37
CA ASN A 105 7.49 -4.42 -2.89
C ASN A 105 7.20 -5.42 -1.77
N GLU A 106 8.07 -5.52 -0.76
CA GLU A 106 7.82 -6.36 0.42
C GLU A 106 6.54 -5.96 1.17
N ILE A 107 6.32 -4.66 1.37
CA ILE A 107 5.10 -4.15 2.02
C ILE A 107 3.86 -4.46 1.16
N ILE A 108 3.95 -4.25 -0.17
CA ILE A 108 2.85 -4.52 -1.10
C ILE A 108 2.50 -6.02 -1.11
N VAL A 109 3.51 -6.91 -1.15
CA VAL A 109 3.31 -8.36 -1.08
C VAL A 109 2.69 -8.76 0.26
N ALA A 110 3.10 -8.15 1.37
CA ALA A 110 2.47 -8.40 2.66
C ALA A 110 0.99 -7.98 2.66
N ILE A 111 0.65 -6.83 2.07
CA ILE A 111 -0.74 -6.38 1.91
C ILE A 111 -1.54 -7.36 1.06
N TYR A 112 -0.97 -7.85 -0.04
CA TYR A 112 -1.60 -8.88 -0.87
C TYR A 112 -1.91 -10.16 -0.07
N LYS A 113 -0.95 -10.65 0.73
CA LYS A 113 -1.16 -11.82 1.58
C LYS A 113 -2.27 -11.60 2.61
N MET A 114 -2.28 -10.43 3.26
CA MET A 114 -3.32 -10.06 4.23
C MET A 114 -4.71 -10.00 3.60
N ASP A 115 -4.81 -9.64 2.32
CA ASP A 115 -6.08 -9.62 1.61
C ASP A 115 -6.66 -11.03 1.39
N HIS A 116 -5.82 -11.98 0.98
CA HIS A 116 -6.20 -13.40 0.88
C HIS A 116 -6.57 -13.98 2.24
N GLU A 117 -5.72 -13.74 3.24
CA GLU A 117 -5.95 -14.17 4.63
C GLU A 117 -7.30 -13.67 5.16
N LYS A 118 -7.65 -12.42 4.89
CA LYS A 118 -8.97 -11.89 5.24
C LYS A 118 -10.09 -12.66 4.57
N GLY A 119 -9.96 -12.91 3.27
CA GLY A 119 -10.98 -13.61 2.50
C GLY A 119 -11.26 -15.01 3.04
N ASP A 120 -10.24 -15.69 3.56
CA ASP A 120 -10.38 -17.01 4.16
C ASP A 120 -11.01 -16.93 5.57
N LEU A 121 -10.53 -16.03 6.43
CA LEU A 121 -11.12 -15.77 7.75
C LEU A 121 -12.60 -15.35 7.67
N GLU A 122 -12.98 -14.56 6.66
CA GLU A 122 -14.38 -14.17 6.46
C GLU A 122 -15.27 -15.36 6.11
N LYS A 123 -14.77 -16.31 5.29
CA LYS A 123 -15.53 -17.53 4.95
C LYS A 123 -15.72 -18.38 6.19
N GLU A 124 -14.65 -18.62 6.94
CA GLU A 124 -14.70 -19.38 8.19
C GLU A 124 -15.65 -18.73 9.20
N LEU A 125 -15.61 -17.40 9.32
CA LEU A 125 -16.50 -16.66 10.20
C LEU A 125 -17.96 -16.77 9.75
N ALA A 126 -18.22 -16.70 8.44
CA ALA A 126 -19.57 -16.87 7.90
C ALA A 126 -20.12 -18.28 8.16
N ILE A 127 -19.30 -19.32 8.01
CA ILE A 127 -19.67 -20.71 8.35
C ILE A 127 -19.94 -20.84 9.85
N ALA A 128 -19.04 -20.34 10.69
CA ALA A 128 -19.19 -20.40 12.15
C ALA A 128 -20.46 -19.67 12.63
N ARG A 129 -20.78 -18.52 12.02
CA ARG A 129 -22.04 -17.80 12.27
C ARG A 129 -23.26 -18.58 11.81
N TYR A 130 -23.20 -19.20 10.63
CA TYR A 130 -24.28 -20.03 10.09
C TYR A 130 -24.58 -21.23 11.02
N ASN A 131 -23.54 -21.87 11.56
CA ASN A 131 -23.64 -23.03 12.46
C ASN A 131 -23.77 -22.66 13.96
N ASN A 132 -23.79 -21.36 14.32
CA ASN A 132 -23.86 -20.86 15.70
C ASN A 132 -22.70 -21.30 16.63
N HIS A 133 -21.48 -21.42 16.10
CA HIS A 133 -20.27 -21.78 16.86
C HIS A 133 -19.69 -20.57 17.61
N HIS A 134 -20.29 -20.18 18.73
CA HIS A 134 -19.99 -18.93 19.44
C HIS A 134 -18.51 -18.74 19.85
N GLU A 135 -17.79 -19.79 20.23
CA GLU A 135 -16.37 -19.68 20.59
C GLU A 135 -15.50 -19.40 19.35
N THR A 136 -15.74 -20.15 18.26
CA THR A 136 -15.08 -19.95 16.97
C THR A 136 -15.34 -18.57 16.40
N ILE A 137 -16.59 -18.06 16.50
CA ILE A 137 -16.94 -16.70 16.06
C ILE A 137 -16.06 -15.66 16.76
N ARG A 138 -15.92 -15.75 18.10
CA ARG A 138 -15.11 -14.79 18.86
C ARG A 138 -13.63 -14.85 18.49
N ALA A 139 -13.09 -16.05 18.28
CA ALA A 139 -11.70 -16.22 17.86
C ALA A 139 -11.45 -15.58 16.48
N LEU A 140 -12.28 -15.89 15.49
CA LEU A 140 -12.14 -15.36 14.13
C LEU A 140 -12.36 -13.84 14.06
N GLU A 141 -13.29 -13.29 14.85
CA GLU A 141 -13.46 -11.83 14.96
C GLU A 141 -12.23 -11.14 15.54
N HIS A 142 -11.56 -11.78 16.50
CA HIS A 142 -10.31 -11.29 17.05
C HIS A 142 -9.18 -11.33 16.02
N GLU A 143 -9.00 -12.43 15.30
CA GLU A 143 -8.00 -12.57 14.24
C GLU A 143 -8.19 -11.55 13.11
N LEU A 144 -9.44 -11.32 12.69
CA LEU A 144 -9.77 -10.27 11.72
C LEU A 144 -9.39 -8.87 12.24
N ALA A 145 -9.60 -8.57 13.52
CA ALA A 145 -9.21 -7.30 14.11
C ALA A 145 -7.67 -7.11 14.14
N GLU A 146 -6.93 -8.17 14.46
CA GLU A 146 -5.47 -8.17 14.39
C GLU A 146 -4.96 -7.98 12.96
N LEU A 147 -5.59 -8.65 11.99
CA LEU A 147 -5.27 -8.51 10.56
C LEU A 147 -5.49 -7.08 10.07
N VAL A 148 -6.59 -6.44 10.46
CA VAL A 148 -6.87 -5.01 10.17
C VAL A 148 -5.81 -4.10 10.79
N THR A 149 -5.31 -4.44 11.98
CA THR A 149 -4.24 -3.69 12.65
C THR A 149 -2.92 -3.84 11.89
N ARG A 150 -2.54 -5.07 11.50
CA ARG A 150 -1.37 -5.35 10.66
C ARG A 150 -1.43 -4.59 9.33
N HIS A 151 -2.59 -4.59 8.67
CA HIS A 151 -2.81 -3.84 7.45
C HIS A 151 -2.60 -2.34 7.65
N THR A 152 -3.21 -1.76 8.69
CA THR A 152 -3.06 -0.33 9.01
C THR A 152 -1.60 0.05 9.23
N ASN A 153 -0.84 -0.81 9.92
CA ASN A 153 0.59 -0.61 10.12
C ASN A 153 1.39 -0.68 8.80
N ALA A 154 1.06 -1.61 7.92
CA ALA A 154 1.67 -1.70 6.59
C ALA A 154 1.41 -0.44 5.74
N ILE A 155 0.17 0.07 5.74
CA ILE A 155 -0.18 1.32 5.07
C ILE A 155 0.58 2.52 5.64
N SER A 156 0.71 2.60 6.98
CA SER A 156 1.49 3.67 7.61
C SER A 156 2.97 3.63 7.21
N ARG A 157 3.56 2.42 7.10
CA ARG A 157 4.94 2.27 6.60
C ARG A 157 5.08 2.74 5.16
N LEU A 158 4.12 2.39 4.30
CA LEU A 158 4.07 2.82 2.91
C LEU A 158 3.98 4.35 2.80
N GLU A 159 3.17 4.97 3.65
CA GLU A 159 3.01 6.41 3.72
C GLU A 159 4.30 7.12 4.15
N LYS A 160 5.01 6.58 5.15
CA LYS A 160 6.32 7.11 5.59
C LYS A 160 7.35 7.07 4.46
N ILE A 161 7.40 5.98 3.70
CA ILE A 161 8.31 5.88 2.53
C ILE A 161 7.94 6.94 1.49
N ARG A 162 6.65 7.08 1.17
CA ARG A 162 6.17 8.08 0.22
C ARG A 162 6.56 9.50 0.66
N TYR A 163 6.33 9.87 1.92
CA TYR A 163 6.73 11.19 2.43
C TYR A 163 8.24 11.39 2.42
N GLY A 164 9.02 10.40 2.87
CA GLY A 164 10.48 10.51 2.87
C GLY A 164 11.08 10.65 1.46
N LEU A 165 10.44 10.07 0.44
CA LEU A 165 10.81 10.29 -0.96
C LEU A 165 10.49 11.72 -1.42
N MET A 166 9.30 12.22 -1.07
CA MET A 166 8.91 13.59 -1.40
C MET A 166 9.84 14.62 -0.75
N GLU A 167 10.21 14.42 0.51
CA GLU A 167 11.15 15.29 1.23
C GLU A 167 12.54 15.29 0.59
N GLN A 168 13.03 14.14 0.13
CA GLN A 168 14.31 14.06 -0.59
C GLN A 168 14.27 14.83 -1.92
N ILE A 169 13.16 14.72 -2.66
CA ILE A 169 12.98 15.46 -3.92
C ILE A 169 12.92 16.97 -3.64
N ASP A 170 12.16 17.39 -2.63
CA ASP A 170 12.01 18.80 -2.26
C ASP A 170 13.35 19.40 -1.80
N ALA A 171 14.13 18.65 -1.02
CA ALA A 171 15.47 19.05 -0.62
C ALA A 171 16.46 19.14 -1.79
N ALA A 172 16.32 18.28 -2.81
CA ALA A 172 17.15 18.33 -4.01
C ALA A 172 16.79 19.51 -4.92
N ILE A 173 15.51 19.90 -5.00
CA ILE A 173 15.04 21.01 -5.83
C ILE A 173 15.39 22.38 -5.21
N LEU A 174 15.37 22.51 -3.88
CA LEU A 174 15.69 23.78 -3.22
C LEU A 174 17.18 24.07 -3.31
N PRO A 175 17.60 25.25 -3.81
CA PRO A 175 19.01 25.60 -3.84
C PRO A 175 19.55 25.64 -2.41
N ALA A 176 20.72 25.04 -2.18
CA ALA A 176 21.46 25.22 -0.94
C ALA A 176 21.59 26.73 -0.72
N LYS A 177 20.92 27.27 0.30
CA LYS A 177 21.12 28.66 0.70
C LYS A 177 22.60 28.80 1.02
N HIS A 178 23.36 29.42 0.12
CA HIS A 178 24.73 29.84 0.39
C HIS A 178 24.69 30.58 1.73
N HIS A 179 25.32 29.98 2.75
CA HIS A 179 25.82 30.74 3.88
C HIS A 179 26.84 31.71 3.28
N GLN A 180 26.36 32.89 2.87
CA GLN A 180 27.23 34.04 2.72
C GLN A 180 27.77 34.32 4.11
N SER A 181 28.99 33.84 4.36
CA SER A 181 29.82 34.33 5.44
C SER A 181 29.88 35.84 5.29
N VAL A 182 29.22 36.56 6.20
CA VAL A 182 29.39 38.00 6.36
C VAL A 182 30.87 38.22 6.64
N PRO A 183 31.62 38.91 5.77
CA PRO A 183 32.98 39.28 6.10
C PRO A 183 32.91 40.32 7.23
N VAL A 184 33.57 40.02 8.35
CA VAL A 184 33.85 40.96 9.43
C VAL A 184 34.99 41.87 9.02
#